data_AF-W4RPZ2-F1
#
_entry.id   AF-W4RPZ2-F1
#
_cell.length_a   1.000
_cell.length_b   1.000
_cell.length_c   1.000
_cell.angle_alpha   90.00
_cell.angle_beta   90.00
_cell.angle_gamma   90.00
#
_symmetry.space_group_name_H-M   'P 1'
#
loop_
_entity.id
_entity.type
_entity.pdbx_description
1 polymer ?
#
loop_
_entity_poly.entity_id
_entity_poly.type
_entity_poly.pdbx_seq_one_letter_code
_entity_poly.pdbx_strand_id
1 'polypeptide(L)' 'MDEKKVIVVGGGITGLATAYYLQKEAREKQLPIKVKLIEASDRLGGVISTEKRDALSLKEGRILSCEKNECDEIDRRSWP' A
#
# COMPACT_ATOMS: atom_id res chain seq x y z
N MET A 1 -15.04 -32.14 -6.20
CA MET A 1 -14.72 -31.27 -5.04
C MET A 1 -15.23 -29.89 -5.40
N ASP A 2 -16.26 -29.39 -4.72
CA ASP A 2 -16.90 -28.13 -5.10
C ASP A 2 -16.01 -26.92 -4.79
N GLU A 3 -15.90 -26.01 -5.75
CA GLU A 3 -15.19 -24.74 -5.58
C GLU A 3 -15.95 -23.84 -4.59
N LYS A 4 -15.33 -23.50 -3.46
CA LYS A 4 -15.90 -22.59 -2.47
C LYS A 4 -15.57 -21.14 -2.84
N LYS A 5 -16.59 -20.32 -3.04
CA LYS A 5 -16.43 -18.89 -3.33
C LYS A 5 -16.58 -18.07 -2.07
N VAL A 6 -15.58 -17.25 -1.76
CA VAL A 6 -15.55 -16.36 -0.59
C VAL A 6 -15.48 -14.92 -1.09
N ILE A 7 -16.39 -14.08 -0.61
CA ILE A 7 -16.40 -12.65 -0.90
C ILE A 7 -16.02 -11.90 0.38
N VAL A 8 -14.98 -11.08 0.29
CA VAL A 8 -14.55 -10.17 1.36
C VAL A 8 -15.03 -8.78 0.99
N VAL A 9 -15.80 -8.15 1.89
CA VAL A 9 -16.34 -6.80 1.71
C VAL A 9 -15.53 -5.83 2.56
N GLY A 10 -15.04 -4.76 1.94
CA GLY A 10 -14.17 -3.75 2.54
C GLY A 10 -12.71 -3.98 2.20
N GLY A 11 -12.10 -3.05 1.47
CA GLY A 11 -10.70 -3.02 1.03
C GLY A 11 -9.76 -2.32 1.99
N GLY A 12 -10.14 -2.15 3.25
CA GLY A 12 -9.23 -1.69 4.32
C GLY A 12 -8.15 -2.73 4.64
N ILE A 13 -7.24 -2.39 5.57
CA ILE A 13 -6.15 -3.29 6.00
C ILE A 13 -6.69 -4.67 6.38
N THR A 14 -7.77 -4.70 7.16
CA THR A 14 -8.37 -5.95 7.63
C THR A 14 -8.87 -6.80 6.47
N GLY A 15 -9.60 -6.23 5.51
CA GLY A 15 -10.10 -6.99 4.37
C GLY A 15 -9.00 -7.47 3.42
N LEU A 16 -7.97 -6.65 3.20
CA LEU A 16 -6.77 -7.06 2.47
C LEU A 16 -6.04 -8.20 3.17
N ALA A 17 -5.85 -8.10 4.49
CA ALA A 17 -5.22 -9.16 5.29
C ALA A 17 -6.04 -10.44 5.25
N THR A 18 -7.36 -10.37 5.45
CA THR A 18 -8.26 -11.52 5.37
C THR A 18 -8.18 -12.20 4.00
N ALA A 19 -8.26 -11.42 2.90
CA ALA A 19 -8.14 -11.96 1.55
C ALA A 19 -6.77 -12.63 1.31
N TYR A 20 -5.69 -12.03 1.81
CA TYR A 20 -4.34 -12.56 1.72
C TYR A 20 -4.19 -13.89 2.46
N TYR A 21 -4.60 -13.96 3.74
CA TYR A 21 -4.48 -15.18 4.54
C TYR A 21 -5.35 -16.31 4.00
N LEU A 22 -6.58 -16.02 3.55
CA LEU A 22 -7.44 -17.00 2.90
C LEU A 22 -6.78 -17.58 1.63
N GLN A 23 -6.20 -16.73 0.79
CA GLN A 23 -5.51 -17.18 -0.42
C GLN A 23 -4.27 -18.00 -0.08
N LYS A 24 -3.47 -17.57 0.91
CA LYS A 24 -2.27 -18.27 1.36
C LYS A 24 -2.62 -19.68 1.85
N GLU A 25 -3.60 -19.79 2.75
CA GLU A 25 -4.01 -21.07 3.33
C GLU A 25 -4.65 -21.99 2.28
N ALA A 26 -5.45 -21.44 1.36
CA ALA A 26 -6.01 -22.21 0.25
C ALA A 26 -4.92 -22.80 -0.64
N ARG A 27 -3.83 -22.06 -0.88
CA ARG A 27 -2.69 -22.52 -1.67
C ARG A 27 -1.89 -23.60 -0.94
N GLU A 28 -1.62 -23.40 0.35
CA GLU A 28 -0.86 -24.35 1.18
C GLU A 28 -1.61 -25.68 1.36
N LYS A 29 -2.93 -25.62 1.55
CA LYS A 29 -3.78 -26.80 1.77
C LYS A 29 -4.43 -27.33 0.49
N GLN A 30 -4.10 -26.77 -0.67
CA GLN A 30 -4.65 -27.13 -1.99
C GLN A 30 -6.19 -27.17 -1.99
N LEU A 31 -6.80 -26.21 -1.29
CA LEU A 31 -8.25 -26.10 -1.19
C LEU A 31 -8.79 -25.39 -2.44
N PRO A 32 -9.90 -25.86 -3.03
CA PRO A 32 -10.53 -25.20 -4.17
C PRO A 32 -11.32 -23.97 -3.70
N ILE A 33 -10.62 -22.95 -3.19
CA ILE A 33 -11.22 -21.71 -2.68
C ILE A 33 -10.91 -20.56 -3.64
N LYS A 34 -11.95 -19.85 -4.05
CA LYS A 34 -11.86 -18.64 -4.86
C LYS A 34 -12.25 -17.43 -4.03
N VAL A 35 -11.29 -16.54 -3.80
CA VAL A 35 -11.48 -15.33 -3.00
C VAL A 35 -11.72 -14.12 -3.92
N LYS A 36 -12.71 -13.30 -3.62
CA LYS A 36 -12.97 -12.02 -4.27
C LYS A 36 -13.09 -10.91 -3.23
N LEU A 37 -12.30 -9.85 -3.37
CA LEU A 37 -12.40 -8.65 -2.53
C LEU A 37 -13.25 -7.60 -3.27
N ILE A 38 -14.16 -6.95 -2.55
CA ILE A 38 -14.98 -5.86 -3.05
C ILE A 38 -14.84 -4.68 -2.10
N GLU A 39 -14.60 -3.49 -2.64
CA GLU A 39 -14.48 -2.23 -1.92
C GLU A 39 -15.40 -1.20 -2.59
N ALA A 40 -16.01 -0.32 -1.80
CA ALA A 40 -16.93 0.70 -2.30
C ALA A 40 -16.19 1.90 -2.91
N SER A 41 -15.00 2.21 -2.39
CA SER A 41 -14.13 3.27 -2.90
C SER A 41 -13.30 2.82 -4.10
N ASP A 42 -12.72 3.80 -4.78
CA ASP A 42 -11.80 3.65 -5.90
C ASP A 42 -10.39 3.18 -5.49
N ARG A 43 -10.14 3.06 -4.19
CA ARG A 43 -8.83 2.75 -3.62
C ARG A 43 -8.89 1.67 -2.54
N LEU A 44 -7.80 0.93 -2.43
CA LEU A 44 -7.56 -0.02 -1.34
C LEU A 44 -6.76 0.66 -0.21
N GLY A 45 -6.78 0.07 0.98
CA GLY A 45 -6.01 0.51 2.15
C GLY A 45 -6.81 1.23 3.24
N GLY A 46 -8.06 1.60 2.95
CA GLY A 46 -8.94 2.28 3.91
C GLY A 46 -8.29 3.57 4.45
N VAL A 47 -8.14 3.67 5.78
CA VAL A 47 -7.55 4.84 6.46
C VAL A 47 -6.07 5.05 6.13
N ILE A 48 -5.34 4.00 5.73
CA ILE A 48 -3.93 4.13 5.36
C ILE A 48 -3.85 4.68 3.93
N SER A 49 -3.34 5.91 3.81
CA SER A 49 -2.93 6.53 2.55
C SER A 49 -1.44 6.78 2.58
N THR A 50 -0.72 6.27 1.58
CA THR A 50 0.69 6.61 1.36
C THR A 50 0.76 7.43 0.09
N GLU A 51 0.91 8.74 0.25
CA GLU A 51 1.27 9.59 -0.88
C GLU A 51 2.77 9.46 -1.13
N LYS A 52 3.13 8.93 -2.29
CA LYS A 52 4.50 9.08 -2.79
C LYS A 52 4.65 10.53 -3.24
N ARG A 53 5.32 11.35 -2.42
CA ARG A 53 5.93 12.57 -2.94
C ARG A 53 7.12 12.14 -3.78
N ASP A 54 6.98 12.24 -5.09
CA ASP A 54 8.10 12.03 -6.00
C ASP A 54 9.25 12.93 -5.57
N ALA A 55 10.45 12.35 -5.49
CA ALA A 55 11.67 13.11 -5.24
C ALA A 55 11.74 14.23 -6.27
N LEU A 56 11.64 15.47 -5.80
CA LEU A 56 11.66 16.67 -6.65
C LEU A 56 12.99 16.66 -7.41
N SER A 57 12.94 16.24 -8.68
CA SER A 57 14.10 16.19 -9.55
C SER A 57 14.41 17.62 -9.99
N LEU A 58 15.13 18.37 -9.15
CA LEU A 58 15.67 19.67 -9.51
C LEU A 58 16.85 19.46 -10.47
N LYS A 59 16.60 19.72 -11.75
CA LYS A 59 17.65 20.00 -12.73
C LYS A 59 18.58 21.04 -12.11
N GLU A 60 19.86 20.69 -11.96
CA GLU A 60 21.00 21.46 -11.38
C GLU A 60 21.61 20.90 -10.08
N GLY A 61 21.29 19.67 -9.67
CA GLY A 61 22.13 18.92 -8.72
C GLY A 61 21.96 19.33 -7.25
N ARG A 62 20.76 19.78 -6.88
CA ARG A 62 20.33 19.94 -5.49
C ARG A 62 19.33 18.85 -5.14
N ILE A 63 19.67 18.01 -4.16
CA ILE A 63 18.76 17.04 -3.56
C ILE A 63 18.07 17.77 -2.40
N LEU A 64 16.74 17.87 -2.44
CA LEU A 64 15.96 18.27 -1.28
C LEU A 64 15.58 17.01 -0.51
N SER A 65 16.07 16.88 0.73
CA SER A 65 15.49 15.93 1.68
C SER A 65 14.23 16.55 2.26
N CYS A 66 13.10 15.86 2.17
CA CYS A 66 11.82 16.34 2.68
C CYS A 66 11.47 15.51 3.92
N GLU A 67 11.83 16.01 5.10
CA GLU A 67 11.31 15.48 6.36
C GLU A 67 10.14 16.35 6.81
N LYS A 68 8.93 15.75 6.81
CA LYS A 68 7.70 16.24 7.43
C LYS A 68 7.45 17.76 7.34
N ASN A 69 6.80 18.17 6.26
CA ASN A 69 6.03 19.43 6.15
C ASN A 69 6.77 20.77 6.44
N GLU A 70 8.09 20.76 6.52
CA GLU A 70 8.92 21.97 6.40
C GLU A 70 9.91 21.79 5.25
N CYS A 71 9.86 22.72 4.29
CA CYS A 71 10.83 22.79 3.21
C CYS A 71 11.92 23.77 3.62
N ASP A 72 12.87 23.31 4.41
CA ASP A 72 14.06 24.12 4.72
C ASP A 72 15.08 24.01 3.59
N GLU A 73 15.57 25.17 3.14
CA GLU A 73 16.63 25.25 2.15
C GLU A 73 17.94 24.85 2.82
N ILE A 74 18.40 23.62 2.58
CA ILE A 74 19.67 23.13 3.14
C ILE A 74 20.83 23.81 2.39
N ASP A 75 21.45 24.81 3.01
CA ASP A 75 22.71 25.41 2.54
C ASP A 75 23.87 24.41 2.73
N ARG A 76 24.59 24.12 1.64
CA ARG A 76 25.76 23.22 1.61
C ARG A 76 26.89 23.58 2.59
N ARG A 77 26.87 24.77 3.20
CA ARG A 77 27.86 25.19 4.22
C ARG A 77 27.64 24.61 5.61
N SER A 78 26.53 23.90 5.85
CA SER A 78 26.14 23.45 7.19
C SER A 78 26.35 21.95 7.46
N TRP A 79 27.01 21.22 6.54
CA TRP A 79 27.32 19.79 6.72
C TRP A 79 28.75 19.61 7.29
N PRO A 80 28.96 18.85 8.38
CA PRO A 80 30.29 18.47 8.86
C PRO A 80 31.00 17.44 7.98
#